data_AF-A0A812QGT2-F1
#
_entry.id   AF-A0A812QGT2-F1
#
_cell.length_a   1.000
_cell.length_b   1.000
_cell.length_c   1.000
_cell.angle_alpha   90.00
_cell.angle_beta   90.00
_cell.angle_gamma   90.00
#
_symmetry.space_group_name_H-M   'P 1'
#
loop_
_entity.id
_entity.type
_entity.pdbx_description
1 polymer ?
#
loop_
_entity_poly.entity_id
_entity_poly.type
_entity_poly.pdbx_seq_one_letter_code
_entity_poly.pdbx_strand_id
1 'polypeptide(L)'
;MLKARMQEGNLPHCDIKNDVIGYEPEGEAKMAQAVLAGFPCQGVSQAGFQSGMQDDRSMLIKSVFECFDKLPKGKYMLIENVGALLHQTPSCRTMLNFIQK
;
A
#
# COMPACT_ATOMS: atom_id res chain seq x y z
N MET A 1 -8.19 -2.66 16.21
CA MET A 1 -8.79 -1.75 15.19
C MET A 1 -8.14 -0.38 15.29
N LEU A 2 -7.90 0.34 14.19
CA LEU A 2 -7.09 1.58 14.17
C LEU A 2 -7.54 2.64 15.20
N LYS A 3 -8.86 2.87 15.31
CA LYS A 3 -9.44 3.82 16.28
C LYS A 3 -9.05 3.52 17.74
N ALA A 4 -9.06 2.25 18.13
CA ALA A 4 -8.67 1.83 19.48
C ALA A 4 -7.18 2.12 19.75
N ARG A 5 -6.31 1.86 18.76
CA ARG A 5 -4.87 2.16 18.89
C ARG A 5 -4.60 3.68 18.98
N MET A 6 -5.42 4.51 18.33
CA MET A 6 -5.35 5.97 18.52
C MET A 6 -5.79 6.38 19.93
N GLN A 7 -6.89 5.81 20.44
CA GLN A 7 -7.41 6.08 21.78
C GLN A 7 -6.44 5.66 22.89
N GLU A 8 -5.70 4.56 22.68
CA GLU A 8 -4.67 4.07 23.61
C GLU A 8 -3.36 4.88 23.55
N GLY A 9 -3.22 5.85 22.63
CA GLY A 9 -1.98 6.61 22.42
C GLY A 9 -0.89 5.85 21.66
N ASN A 10 -1.20 4.65 21.15
CA ASN A 10 -0.28 3.82 20.37
C ASN A 10 -0.10 4.33 18.93
N LEU A 11 -1.05 5.15 18.43
CA LEU A 11 -0.99 5.82 17.13
C LEU A 11 -1.42 7.28 17.29
N PRO A 12 -0.85 8.23 16.52
CA PRO A 12 -1.37 9.59 16.46
C PRO A 12 -2.80 9.59 15.91
N HIS A 13 -3.61 10.54 16.38
CA HIS A 13 -4.94 10.75 15.82
C HIS A 13 -4.84 11.26 14.38
N CYS A 14 -5.56 10.60 13.48
CA CYS A 14 -5.75 11.07 12.12
C CYS A 14 -7.12 10.66 11.58
N ASP A 15 -7.51 11.31 10.48
CA ASP A 15 -8.68 10.96 9.71
C ASP A 15 -8.55 9.56 9.13
N ILE A 16 -9.55 8.71 9.41
CA ILE A 16 -9.65 7.38 8.78
C ILE A 16 -10.65 7.47 7.63
N LYS A 17 -10.17 7.19 6.43
CA LYS A 17 -11.00 6.98 5.23
C LYS A 17 -11.21 5.48 5.03
N ASN A 18 -12.40 5.09 4.58
CA ASN A 18 -12.82 3.68 4.59
C ASN A 18 -12.15 2.84 3.48
N ASP A 19 -12.29 3.28 2.23
CA ASP A 19 -11.76 2.55 1.06
C ASP A 19 -10.68 3.38 0.37
N VAL A 20 -9.63 2.70 -0.08
CA VAL A 20 -8.54 3.28 -0.86
C VAL A 20 -8.87 3.28 -2.35
N ILE A 21 -9.79 2.41 -2.79
CA ILE A 21 -10.23 2.35 -4.19
C ILE A 21 -10.95 3.65 -4.53
N GLY A 22 -10.42 4.38 -5.52
CA GLY A 22 -10.96 5.68 -5.94
C GLY A 22 -10.71 6.81 -4.94
N TYR A 23 -9.83 6.62 -3.95
CA TYR A 23 -9.50 7.70 -3.01
C TYR A 23 -8.80 8.87 -3.73
N GLU A 24 -9.31 10.07 -3.48
CA GLU A 24 -8.75 11.33 -3.95
C GLU A 24 -8.16 12.11 -2.76
N PRO A 25 -6.84 12.32 -2.70
CA PRO A 25 -6.23 13.09 -1.63
C PRO A 25 -6.55 14.58 -1.81
N GLU A 26 -7.02 15.19 -0.73
CA GLU A 26 -7.37 16.60 -0.66
C GLU A 26 -6.71 17.28 0.56
N GLY A 27 -6.64 18.61 0.56
CA GLY A 27 -6.05 19.38 1.66
C GLY A 27 -4.62 18.94 2.00
N GLU A 28 -4.36 18.71 3.29
CA GLU A 28 -3.05 18.28 3.79
C GLU A 28 -2.63 16.92 3.23
N ALA A 29 -3.56 16.00 2.98
CA ALA A 29 -3.25 14.69 2.41
C ALA A 29 -2.63 14.81 1.01
N LYS A 30 -3.06 15.81 0.23
CA LYS A 30 -2.49 16.10 -1.10
C LYS A 30 -1.07 16.69 -1.02
N MET A 31 -0.65 17.17 0.15
CA MET A 31 0.70 17.70 0.37
C MET A 31 1.64 16.64 0.97
N ALA A 32 1.17 15.42 1.21
CA ALA A 32 1.96 14.34 1.77
C ALA A 32 3.22 14.08 0.95
N GLN A 33 4.34 13.94 1.65
CA GLN A 33 5.65 13.65 1.04
C GLN A 33 5.97 12.14 1.07
N ALA A 34 5.12 11.32 1.69
CA ALA A 34 5.34 9.89 1.77
C ALA A 34 4.02 9.11 1.78
N VAL A 35 4.06 7.91 1.20
CA VAL A 35 3.01 6.88 1.31
C VAL A 35 3.60 5.67 2.05
N LEU A 36 2.95 5.29 3.14
CA LEU A 36 3.25 4.06 3.89
C LEU A 36 2.09 3.09 3.65
N ALA A 37 2.34 1.95 3.02
CA ALA A 37 1.29 1.03 2.62
C ALA A 37 1.62 -0.43 2.90
N GLY A 38 0.57 -1.20 3.19
CA GLY A 38 0.56 -2.66 3.14
C GLY A 38 -0.75 -3.10 2.48
N PHE A 39 -0.74 -4.22 1.76
CA PHE A 39 -1.91 -4.71 1.04
C PHE A 39 -2.00 -6.25 1.12
N PRO A 40 -3.21 -6.82 1.17
CA PRO A 40 -3.38 -8.27 1.26
C PRO A 40 -2.82 -8.96 0.00
N CYS A 41 -1.94 -9.94 0.22
CA CYS A 41 -1.27 -10.74 -0.82
C CYS A 41 -2.10 -11.97 -1.25
N GLN A 42 -3.39 -12.04 -0.90
CA GLN A 42 -4.20 -13.26 -1.00
C GLN A 42 -4.37 -13.81 -2.42
N GLY A 43 -4.29 -12.97 -3.45
CA GLY A 43 -4.31 -13.40 -4.86
C GLY A 43 -2.92 -13.68 -5.47
N VAL A 44 -1.85 -13.52 -4.69
CA VAL A 44 -0.47 -13.68 -5.14
C VAL A 44 0.15 -14.90 -4.45
N SER A 45 -0.06 -15.17 -3.16
CA SER A 45 0.54 -16.36 -2.50
C SER A 45 0.10 -17.71 -3.11
N GLN A 46 1.04 -18.67 -3.25
CA GLN A 46 0.89 -20.03 -3.84
C GLN A 46 -0.27 -20.92 -3.32
N ALA A 47 -0.98 -20.52 -2.26
CA ALA A 47 -2.15 -21.22 -1.72
C ALA A 47 -3.50 -20.69 -2.27
N GLY A 48 -3.48 -19.57 -3.01
CA GLY A 48 -4.62 -19.01 -3.73
C GLY A 48 -4.39 -19.09 -5.23
N PHE A 49 -5.43 -19.46 -5.96
CA PHE A 49 -5.51 -19.58 -7.42
C PHE A 49 -4.49 -18.70 -8.19
N GLN A 50 -3.73 -19.34 -9.08
CA GLN A 50 -2.82 -18.71 -10.06
C GLN A 50 -3.60 -17.90 -11.11
N SER A 51 -4.42 -16.94 -10.71
CA SER A 51 -5.15 -16.05 -11.62
C SER A 51 -4.35 -14.79 -11.98
N GLY A 52 -3.18 -14.59 -11.38
CA GLY A 52 -2.34 -13.42 -11.63
C GLY A 52 -3.05 -12.10 -11.31
N MET A 53 -2.58 -10.99 -11.88
CA MET A 53 -3.11 -9.62 -11.73
C MET A 53 -4.53 -9.41 -12.32
N GLN A 54 -5.37 -10.45 -12.36
CA GLN A 54 -6.75 -10.41 -12.87
C GLN A 54 -7.83 -10.60 -11.77
N ASP A 55 -7.47 -10.92 -10.52
CA ASP A 55 -8.43 -10.93 -9.40
C ASP A 55 -8.53 -9.51 -8.79
N ASP A 56 -9.74 -8.94 -8.74
CA ASP A 56 -10.03 -7.59 -8.21
C ASP A 56 -9.48 -7.36 -6.79
N ARG A 57 -9.27 -8.43 -5.99
CA ARG A 57 -8.70 -8.33 -4.64
C ARG A 57 -7.17 -8.26 -4.62
N SER A 58 -6.51 -8.70 -5.69
CA SER A 58 -5.06 -8.55 -5.90
C SER A 58 -4.66 -7.15 -6.40
N MET A 59 -5.64 -6.26 -6.56
CA MET A 59 -5.49 -4.95 -7.20
C MET A 59 -5.38 -3.77 -6.23
N LEU A 60 -5.50 -3.98 -4.92
CA LEU A 60 -5.39 -2.88 -3.94
C LEU A 60 -4.03 -2.16 -4.01
N ILE A 61 -2.98 -2.86 -4.44
CA ILE A 61 -1.68 -2.25 -4.72
C ILE A 61 -1.75 -1.21 -5.85
N LYS A 62 -2.65 -1.36 -6.83
CA LYS A 62 -2.86 -0.34 -7.86
C LYS A 62 -3.41 0.94 -7.26
N SER A 63 -4.40 0.85 -6.37
CA SER A 63 -4.93 2.02 -5.67
C SER A 63 -3.86 2.71 -4.80
N VAL A 64 -2.92 1.96 -4.23
CA VAL A 64 -1.75 2.54 -3.54
C VAL A 64 -0.87 3.34 -4.50
N PHE A 65 -0.52 2.78 -5.66
CA PHE A 65 0.25 3.50 -6.68
C PHE A 65 -0.49 4.71 -7.23
N GLU A 66 -1.79 4.61 -7.47
CA GLU A 66 -2.63 5.73 -7.89
C GLU A 66 -2.64 6.85 -6.84
N CYS A 67 -2.75 6.51 -5.56
CA CYS A 67 -2.62 7.49 -4.48
C CYS A 67 -1.25 8.17 -4.51
N PHE A 68 -0.17 7.39 -4.66
CA PHE A 68 1.19 7.92 -4.76
C PHE A 68 1.32 8.88 -5.95
N ASP A 69 0.81 8.52 -7.13
CA ASP A 69 0.90 9.34 -8.34
C ASP A 69 0.21 10.70 -8.20
N LYS A 70 -0.87 10.77 -7.41
CA LYS A 70 -1.60 12.02 -7.11
C LYS A 70 -0.87 12.99 -6.17
N LEU A 71 0.24 12.56 -5.55
CA LEU A 71 1.04 13.38 -4.63
C LEU A 71 2.16 14.18 -5.35
N PRO A 72 2.72 15.24 -4.71
CA PRO A 72 3.79 16.07 -5.28
C PRO A 72 5.04 15.28 -5.69
N LYS A 73 5.87 15.86 -6.57
CA LYS A 73 7.18 15.27 -6.91
C LYS A 73 8.13 15.30 -5.69
N GLY A 74 9.11 14.38 -5.66
CA GLY A 74 10.04 14.27 -4.51
C GLY A 74 9.51 13.45 -3.34
N LYS A 75 8.41 12.73 -3.55
CA LYS A 75 7.73 11.86 -2.58
C LYS A 75 8.39 10.48 -2.44
N TYR A 76 8.20 9.87 -1.28
CA TYR A 76 8.71 8.54 -0.93
C TYR A 76 7.58 7.53 -0.78
N MET A 77 7.87 6.25 -1.03
CA MET A 77 6.91 5.18 -0.79
C MET A 77 7.59 4.02 -0.09
N LEU A 78 6.98 3.54 0.99
CA LEU A 78 7.36 2.33 1.69
C LEU A 78 6.20 1.33 1.61
N ILE A 79 6.50 0.14 1.11
CA ILE A 79 5.54 -0.96 1.00
C ILE A 79 6.02 -2.10 1.88
N GLU A 80 5.19 -2.50 2.84
CA GLU A 80 5.38 -3.71 3.65
C GLU A 80 4.46 -4.81 3.09
N ASN A 81 5.02 -6.01 2.92
CA ASN A 81 4.26 -7.20 2.55
C ASN A 81 5.01 -8.48 2.92
N VAL A 82 4.33 -9.62 2.85
CA VAL A 82 4.90 -10.94 3.13
C VAL A 82 5.97 -11.33 2.10
N GLY A 83 7.02 -12.03 2.55
CA GLY A 83 8.17 -12.42 1.72
C GLY A 83 7.83 -13.25 0.47
N ALA A 84 6.64 -13.85 0.41
CA ALA A 84 6.17 -14.62 -0.75
C ALA A 84 6.06 -13.79 -2.05
N LEU A 85 6.09 -12.46 -1.99
CA LEU A 85 6.16 -11.60 -3.20
C LEU A 85 7.51 -11.66 -3.92
N LEU A 86 8.60 -12.01 -3.23
CA LEU A 86 9.95 -12.03 -3.81
C LEU A 86 10.13 -13.08 -4.93
N HIS A 87 9.22 -14.05 -5.01
CA HIS A 87 9.36 -15.22 -5.89
C HIS A 87 8.43 -15.19 -7.10
N GLN A 88 7.65 -14.12 -7.31
CA GLN A 88 6.43 -14.24 -8.13
C GLN A 88 6.40 -13.61 -9.52
N THR A 89 7.42 -12.88 -9.95
CA THR A 89 7.70 -12.56 -11.38
C THR A 89 8.83 -11.53 -11.42
N PRO A 90 9.54 -11.37 -12.56
CA PRO A 90 10.54 -10.31 -12.72
C PRO A 90 10.02 -8.90 -12.41
N SER A 91 8.73 -8.64 -12.65
CA SER A 91 8.07 -7.35 -12.43
C SER A 91 7.94 -6.96 -10.94
N CYS A 92 7.87 -7.92 -10.02
CA CYS A 92 7.83 -7.63 -8.57
C CYS A 92 9.23 -7.41 -7.98
N ARG A 93 10.29 -7.84 -8.66
CA ARG A 93 11.67 -7.71 -8.20
C ARG A 93 12.16 -6.25 -8.22
N THR A 94 11.50 -5.38 -8.98
CA THR A 94 11.79 -3.94 -9.03
C THR A 94 11.23 -3.17 -7.82
N MET A 95 10.34 -3.75 -7.01
CA MET A 95 9.71 -3.06 -5.86
C MET A 95 10.51 -3.07 -4.55
N LEU A 96 11.64 -3.77 -4.46
CA LEU A 96 12.29 -4.08 -3.18
C LEU A 96 13.73 -3.59 -3.07
N ASN A 97 13.98 -2.33 -3.43
CA ASN A 97 15.27 -1.69 -3.15
C ASN A 97 15.09 -0.33 -2.49
N PHE A 98 14.56 -0.29 -1.25
CA PHE A 98 14.90 0.75 -0.27
C PHE A 98 14.64 0.21 1.16
N ILE A 99 15.46 -0.74 1.58
CA ILE A 99 15.71 -0.99 3.01
C ILE A 99 17.21 -0.86 3.24
N GLN A 100 17.60 0.36 3.63
CA GLN A 100 18.78 0.75 4.43
C GLN A 100 20.10 -0.01 4.20
N LYS A 101 21.02 0.59 3.45
CA LYS A 101 22.27 1.22 3.96
C LYS A 101 23.03 1.90 2.82
#